data_AF-A0A261GVH8-F1
#
_entry.id   AF-A0A261GVH8-F1
#
_cell.length_a   1.000
_cell.length_b   1.000
_cell.length_c   1.000
_cell.angle_alpha   90.00
_cell.angle_beta   90.00
_cell.angle_gamma   90.00
#
_symmetry.space_group_name_H-M   'P 1'
#
loop_
_entity.id
_entity.type
_entity.pdbx_description
1 polymer ?
#
loop_
_entity_poly.entity_id
_entity_poly.type
_entity_poly.pdbx_seq_one_letter_code
_entity_poly.pdbx_strand_id
1 'polypeptide(L)'
;MQDNHIVHIEGQRKIRNKNVQQQNLLSYLEMKVCAESFRKHPEKLPWLVELLSVERLSVLGGLLIDCSDIPEQLGTQWIGTWLTFNECFYAFEIAAERSTGRLLEIDVWERITPEISIHSKGVGKSPGFIALSLLAEYGDGPAELSEAGCLPDDE
;
A
#
# COMPACT_ATOMS: atom_id res chain seq x y z
N MET A 1 1.36 -7.20 -21.29
CA MET A 1 2.75 -7.60 -20.92
C MET A 1 2.89 -7.57 -19.40
N GLN A 2 2.32 -8.55 -18.67
CA GLN A 2 2.22 -8.55 -17.20
C GLN A 2 2.88 -9.77 -16.52
N ASP A 3 3.49 -10.68 -17.28
CA ASP A 3 4.02 -11.95 -16.76
C ASP A 3 5.42 -11.87 -16.12
N ASN A 4 6.26 -10.89 -16.48
CA ASN A 4 7.67 -10.90 -16.06
C ASN A 4 7.89 -10.57 -14.57
N HIS A 5 6.97 -9.83 -13.93
CA HIS A 5 7.12 -9.44 -12.53
C HIS A 5 6.73 -10.56 -11.56
N ILE A 6 5.71 -11.35 -11.90
CA ILE A 6 5.19 -12.45 -11.05
C ILE A 6 6.23 -13.58 -10.97
N VAL A 7 6.82 -13.96 -12.11
CA VAL A 7 7.86 -15.01 -12.18
C VAL A 7 9.10 -14.66 -11.35
N HIS A 8 9.46 -13.38 -11.28
CA HIS A 8 10.61 -12.92 -10.49
C HIS A 8 10.38 -13.03 -8.98
N ILE A 9 9.17 -12.77 -8.50
CA ILE A 9 8.80 -12.85 -7.08
C ILE A 9 8.76 -14.31 -6.61
N GLU A 10 8.16 -15.20 -7.40
CA GLU A 10 8.11 -16.63 -7.09
C GLU A 10 9.50 -17.27 -7.08
N GLY A 11 10.39 -16.85 -8.00
CA GLY A 11 11.79 -17.27 -8.01
C GLY A 11 12.53 -16.88 -6.73
N GLN A 12 12.29 -15.67 -6.22
CA GLN A 12 12.89 -15.22 -4.97
C GLN A 12 12.29 -15.93 -3.74
N ARG A 13 10.98 -16.23 -3.72
CA ARG A 13 10.35 -16.99 -2.62
C ARG A 13 10.98 -18.38 -2.40
N LYS A 14 11.49 -19.02 -3.45
CA LYS A 14 12.12 -20.36 -3.40
C LYS A 14 13.55 -20.38 -2.85
N ILE A 15 14.21 -19.24 -2.68
CA ILE A 15 15.58 -19.20 -2.16
C ILE A 15 15.56 -19.41 -0.64
N ARG A 16 16.08 -20.57 -0.18
CA ARG A 16 16.08 -20.99 1.23
C ARG A 16 16.91 -20.07 2.15
N ASN A 17 17.99 -19.47 1.63
CA ASN A 17 18.83 -18.49 2.34
C ASN A 17 18.92 -17.20 1.52
N LYS A 18 18.03 -16.24 1.77
CA LYS A 18 18.08 -14.92 1.14
C LYS A 18 19.12 -14.05 1.86
N ASN A 19 19.98 -13.38 1.11
CA ASN A 19 20.76 -12.27 1.68
C ASN A 19 19.81 -11.10 1.98
N VAL A 20 20.20 -10.24 2.91
CA VAL A 20 19.50 -9.01 3.32
C VAL A 20 19.06 -8.16 2.13
N GLN A 21 19.90 -8.04 1.09
CA GLN A 21 19.53 -7.32 -0.14
C GLN A 21 18.36 -7.97 -0.89
N GLN A 22 18.32 -9.31 -0.96
CA GLN A 22 17.25 -10.05 -1.60
C GLN A 22 15.95 -10.00 -0.77
N GLN A 23 16.06 -9.98 0.56
CA GLN A 23 14.90 -9.78 1.44
C GLN A 23 14.29 -8.39 1.23
N ASN A 24 15.12 -7.34 1.23
CA ASN A 24 14.66 -5.97 0.98
C ASN A 24 13.99 -5.83 -0.40
N LEU A 25 14.59 -6.44 -1.44
CA LEU A 25 14.04 -6.40 -2.79
C LEU A 25 12.71 -7.16 -2.86
N LEU A 26 12.61 -8.32 -2.23
CA LEU A 26 11.36 -9.08 -2.18
C LEU A 26 10.26 -8.28 -1.48
N SER A 27 10.54 -7.70 -0.30
CA SER A 27 9.58 -6.87 0.42
C SER A 27 9.15 -5.67 -0.41
N TYR A 28 10.07 -5.00 -1.12
CA TYR A 28 9.74 -3.92 -2.03
C TYR A 28 8.78 -4.36 -3.15
N LEU A 29 9.07 -5.49 -3.79
CA LEU A 29 8.25 -6.02 -4.87
C LEU A 29 6.88 -6.45 -4.38
N GLU A 30 6.78 -7.04 -3.19
CA GLU A 30 5.50 -7.42 -2.58
C GLU A 30 4.64 -6.19 -2.28
N MET A 31 5.21 -5.15 -1.65
CA MET A 31 4.52 -3.88 -1.41
C MET A 31 4.07 -3.22 -2.72
N LYS A 32 4.95 -3.22 -3.74
CA LYS A 32 4.63 -2.65 -5.05
C LYS A 32 3.49 -3.39 -5.74
N VAL A 33 3.49 -4.71 -5.72
CA VAL A 33 2.40 -5.52 -6.29
C VAL A 33 1.09 -5.24 -5.57
N CYS A 34 1.11 -5.13 -4.24
CA CYS A 34 -0.07 -4.79 -3.45
C CYS A 34 -0.64 -3.42 -3.86
N ALA A 35 0.21 -2.40 -3.88
CA ALA A 35 -0.15 -1.03 -4.24
C ALA A 35 -0.70 -0.95 -5.68
N GLU A 36 -0.02 -1.57 -6.65
CA GLU A 36 -0.46 -1.59 -8.04
C GLU A 36 -1.77 -2.36 -8.23
N SER A 37 -1.94 -3.49 -7.55
CA SER A 37 -3.13 -4.33 -7.67
C SER A 37 -4.37 -3.55 -7.22
N PHE A 38 -4.30 -2.89 -6.06
CA PHE A 38 -5.39 -2.06 -5.58
C PHE A 38 -5.63 -0.82 -6.45
N ARG A 39 -4.56 -0.13 -6.89
CA ARG A 39 -4.70 1.07 -7.73
C ARG A 39 -5.32 0.78 -9.10
N LYS A 40 -5.02 -0.38 -9.69
CA LYS A 40 -5.58 -0.81 -10.98
C LYS A 40 -7.00 -1.35 -10.84
N HIS A 41 -7.32 -1.95 -9.69
CA HIS A 41 -8.58 -2.65 -9.46
C HIS A 41 -9.16 -2.38 -8.06
N PRO A 42 -9.53 -1.12 -7.72
CA PRO A 42 -10.10 -0.81 -6.41
C PRO A 42 -11.42 -1.54 -6.16
N GLU A 43 -12.14 -1.93 -7.21
CA GLU A 43 -13.37 -2.73 -7.14
C GLU A 43 -13.18 -4.13 -6.54
N LYS A 44 -11.95 -4.64 -6.47
CA LYS A 44 -11.66 -5.94 -5.85
C LYS A 44 -11.62 -5.88 -4.32
N LEU A 45 -11.45 -4.68 -3.75
CA LEU A 45 -11.42 -4.45 -2.30
C LEU A 45 -12.42 -3.33 -1.96
N PRO A 46 -13.74 -3.56 -2.14
CA PRO A 46 -14.73 -2.52 -1.92
C PRO A 46 -14.76 -2.05 -0.46
N TRP A 47 -14.51 -2.95 0.51
CA TRP A 47 -14.34 -2.57 1.92
C TRP A 47 -13.25 -1.52 2.15
N LEU A 48 -12.16 -1.52 1.36
CA LEU A 48 -11.07 -0.56 1.54
C LEU A 48 -11.48 0.83 1.04
N VAL A 49 -12.25 0.89 -0.06
CA VAL A 49 -12.84 2.13 -0.55
C VAL A 49 -13.82 2.70 0.48
N GLU A 50 -14.66 1.84 1.07
CA GLU A 50 -15.59 2.22 2.14
C GLU A 50 -14.85 2.70 3.40
N LEU A 51 -13.83 1.95 3.86
CA LEU A 51 -12.98 2.32 4.99
C LEU A 51 -12.33 3.68 4.81
N LEU A 52 -11.69 3.93 3.66
CA LEU A 52 -11.07 5.21 3.37
C LEU A 52 -12.11 6.34 3.32
N SER A 53 -13.31 6.07 2.79
CA SER A 53 -14.40 7.06 2.78
C SER A 53 -14.89 7.40 4.19
N VAL A 54 -14.99 6.41 5.10
CA VAL A 54 -15.35 6.62 6.51
C VAL A 54 -14.30 7.51 7.19
N GLU A 55 -13.02 7.25 6.91
CA GLU A 55 -11.87 7.98 7.46
C GLU A 55 -11.56 9.29 6.73
N ARG A 56 -12.44 9.71 5.80
CA ARG A 56 -12.31 10.93 4.98
C ARG A 56 -10.99 11.00 4.18
N LEU A 57 -10.46 9.83 3.82
CA LEU A 57 -9.31 9.67 2.96
C LEU A 57 -9.75 9.32 1.54
N SER A 58 -8.93 9.68 0.57
CA SER A 58 -9.11 9.30 -0.83
C SER A 58 -8.30 8.04 -1.14
N VAL A 59 -8.84 7.18 -2.00
CA VAL A 59 -8.10 6.07 -2.64
C VAL A 59 -6.85 6.58 -3.37
N LEU A 60 -6.90 7.82 -3.87
CA LEU A 60 -5.76 8.49 -4.51
C LEU A 60 -4.86 9.24 -3.53
N GLY A 61 -5.14 9.19 -2.22
CA GLY A 61 -4.39 9.88 -1.17
C GLY A 61 -3.26 9.06 -0.57
N GLY A 62 -3.00 7.85 -1.08
CA GLY A 62 -2.01 6.94 -0.54
C GLY A 62 -1.88 5.63 -1.30
N LEU A 63 -1.22 4.66 -0.68
CA LEU A 63 -0.91 3.34 -1.19
C LEU A 63 -1.27 2.28 -0.16
N LEU A 64 -1.86 1.19 -0.63
CA LEU A 64 -1.97 -0.05 0.15
C LEU A 64 -0.62 -0.77 0.05
N ILE A 65 0.15 -0.78 1.13
CA ILE A 65 1.51 -1.35 1.13
C ILE A 65 1.56 -2.78 1.65
N ASP A 66 0.58 -3.16 2.46
CA ASP A 66 0.41 -4.53 2.97
C ASP A 66 -1.08 -4.82 3.12
N CYS A 67 -1.46 -6.05 2.79
CA CYS A 67 -2.83 -6.52 2.90
C CYS A 67 -2.83 -8.05 2.94
N SER A 68 -3.37 -8.61 4.02
CA SER A 68 -3.51 -10.04 4.26
C SER A 68 -4.94 -10.35 4.68
N ASP A 69 -5.44 -11.50 4.27
CA ASP A 69 -6.76 -11.98 4.63
C ASP A 69 -6.72 -13.21 5.53
N ILE A 70 -7.68 -13.30 6.44
CA ILE A 70 -7.92 -14.43 7.32
C ILE A 70 -9.39 -14.84 7.16
N PRO A 71 -9.69 -16.04 6.64
CA PRO A 71 -11.07 -16.48 6.49
C PRO A 71 -11.71 -16.77 7.85
N GLU A 72 -12.86 -16.14 8.10
CA GLU A 72 -13.60 -16.20 9.37
C GLU A 72 -14.99 -16.83 9.18
N GLN A 73 -15.72 -17.14 10.26
CA GLN A 73 -17.04 -17.81 10.11
C GLN A 73 -18.07 -16.92 9.40
N LEU A 74 -18.08 -15.61 9.70
CA LEU A 74 -19.06 -14.65 9.17
C LEU A 74 -18.55 -13.83 7.98
N GLY A 75 -17.30 -14.02 7.57
CA GLY A 75 -16.70 -13.17 6.54
C GLY A 75 -15.24 -13.49 6.30
N THR A 76 -14.50 -12.44 5.97
CA THR A 76 -13.05 -12.46 5.87
C THR A 76 -12.53 -11.27 6.66
N GLN A 77 -11.64 -11.55 7.60
CA GLN A 77 -10.91 -10.51 8.30
C GLN A 77 -9.74 -10.07 7.43
N TRP A 78 -9.52 -8.76 7.33
CA TRP A 78 -8.44 -8.16 6.57
C TRP A 78 -7.57 -7.34 7.50
N ILE A 79 -6.27 -7.54 7.39
CA ILE A 79 -5.25 -6.83 8.17
C ILE A 79 -4.27 -6.24 7.17
N GLY A 80 -3.82 -5.02 7.41
CA GLY A 80 -2.82 -4.42 6.55
C GLY A 80 -2.39 -3.04 6.98
N THR A 81 -1.73 -2.35 6.05
CA THR A 81 -1.25 -0.99 6.29
C THR A 81 -1.51 -0.11 5.08
N TRP A 82 -2.10 1.04 5.35
CA TRP A 82 -2.29 2.14 4.40
C TRP A 82 -1.22 3.21 4.63
N LEU A 83 -0.50 3.59 3.58
CA LEU A 83 0.49 4.66 3.60
C LEU A 83 -0.02 5.87 2.82
N THR A 84 -0.27 6.98 3.49
CA THR A 84 -0.66 8.23 2.83
C THR A 84 0.52 8.93 2.17
N PHE A 85 0.25 9.80 1.19
CA PHE A 85 1.29 10.65 0.57
C PHE A 85 1.93 11.67 1.53
N ASN A 86 1.29 11.93 2.69
CA ASN A 86 1.88 12.70 3.78
C ASN A 86 2.73 11.84 4.73
N GLU A 87 3.22 10.69 4.25
CA GLU A 87 4.11 9.78 4.99
C GLU A 87 3.51 9.26 6.31
N CYS A 88 2.18 9.24 6.44
CA CYS A 88 1.49 8.67 7.60
C CYS A 88 1.06 7.24 7.32
N PHE A 89 1.43 6.33 8.23
CA PHE A 89 1.06 4.92 8.21
C PHE A 89 -0.16 4.69 9.08
N TYR A 90 -1.15 3.98 8.54
CA TYR A 90 -2.34 3.55 9.24
C TYR A 90 -2.42 2.03 9.20
N ALA A 91 -2.32 1.40 10.37
CA ALA A 91 -2.64 -0.01 10.50
C ALA A 91 -4.16 -0.16 10.54
N PHE A 92 -4.65 -1.19 9.88
CA PHE A 92 -6.07 -1.53 9.90
C PHE A 92 -6.29 -3.01 10.14
N GLU A 93 -7.39 -3.30 10.83
CA GLU A 93 -7.96 -4.62 11.02
C GLU A 93 -9.47 -4.43 10.86
N ILE A 94 -10.05 -5.10 9.87
CA ILE A 94 -11.46 -4.96 9.52
C ILE A 94 -12.07 -6.32 9.23
N ALA A 95 -13.38 -6.44 9.40
CA ALA A 95 -14.14 -7.57 8.90
C ALA A 95 -14.89 -7.16 7.63
N ALA A 96 -14.82 -7.99 6.60
CA ALA A 96 -15.56 -7.81 5.35
C ALA A 96 -16.50 -8.99 5.07
N GLU A 97 -17.64 -8.71 4.47
CA GLU A 97 -18.61 -9.74 4.11
C GLU A 97 -18.05 -10.63 2.99
N ARG A 98 -18.17 -11.96 3.14
CA ARG A 98 -17.60 -12.91 2.17
C ARG A 98 -18.18 -12.78 0.76
N SER A 99 -19.47 -12.46 0.64
CA SER A 99 -20.17 -12.46 -0.65
C SER A 99 -19.99 -11.16 -1.42
N THR A 100 -20.14 -10.02 -0.76
CA THR A 100 -20.05 -8.70 -1.42
C THR A 100 -18.69 -8.02 -1.24
N GLY A 101 -17.86 -8.48 -0.30
CA GLY A 101 -16.61 -7.83 0.06
C GLY A 101 -16.79 -6.48 0.76
N ARG A 102 -18.01 -6.14 1.20
CA ARG A 102 -18.32 -4.88 1.86
C ARG A 102 -17.82 -4.84 3.29
N LEU A 103 -17.58 -3.63 3.79
CA LEU A 103 -17.14 -3.42 5.16
C LEU A 103 -18.27 -3.80 6.13
N LEU A 104 -17.97 -4.71 7.06
CA LEU A 104 -18.89 -5.08 8.15
C LEU A 104 -18.53 -4.35 9.43
N GLU A 105 -17.26 -4.39 9.80
CA GLU A 105 -16.76 -3.86 11.06
C GLU A 105 -15.32 -3.35 10.90
N ILE A 106 -14.97 -2.34 11.69
CA ILE A 106 -13.61 -1.82 11.83
C ILE A 106 -13.15 -2.14 13.25
N ASP A 107 -12.23 -3.08 13.40
CA ASP A 107 -11.64 -3.46 14.68
C ASP A 107 -10.50 -2.51 15.05
N VAL A 108 -9.64 -2.23 14.07
CA VAL A 108 -8.47 -1.34 14.23
C VAL A 108 -8.42 -0.37 13.06
N TRP A 109 -8.24 0.90 13.41
CA TRP A 109 -7.78 1.94 12.50
C TRP A 109 -6.94 2.92 13.30
N GLU A 110 -5.61 2.75 13.24
CA GLU A 110 -4.72 3.55 14.06
C GLU A 110 -3.50 4.02 13.29
N ARG A 111 -3.07 5.25 13.59
CA ARG A 111 -1.83 5.78 13.06
C ARG A 111 -0.66 5.11 13.78
N ILE A 112 0.15 4.38 13.02
CA ILE A 112 1.37 3.76 13.53
C ILE A 112 2.60 4.56 13.11
N THR A 113 3.67 4.45 13.90
CA THR A 113 4.99 4.98 13.53
C THR A 113 5.94 3.80 13.40
N PRO A 114 6.08 3.20 12.20
CA PRO A 114 6.96 2.06 12.03
C PRO A 114 8.41 2.50 12.28
N GLU A 115 9.24 1.57 12.73
CA GLU A 115 10.68 1.82 12.83
C GLU A 115 11.24 2.06 11.43
N ILE A 116 11.88 3.22 11.21
CA ILE A 116 12.53 3.58 9.96
C ILE A 116 14.04 3.53 10.20
N SER A 117 14.64 2.39 9.87
CA SER A 117 16.10 2.20 9.88
C SER A 117 16.60 1.82 8.48
N ILE A 118 17.72 2.46 8.10
CA ILE A 118 18.44 2.22 6.83
C ILE A 118 19.56 1.19 7.04
N HIS A 119 20.14 1.11 8.25
CA HIS A 119 21.30 0.27 8.57
C HIS A 119 21.34 -0.11 10.05
N SER A 120 20.70 -1.21 10.41
CA SER A 120 20.99 -1.91 11.66
C SER A 120 21.99 -3.03 11.36
N LYS A 121 23.06 -3.20 12.16
CA LYS A 121 24.10 -4.21 11.90
C LYS A 121 23.45 -5.60 11.73
N GLY A 122 23.50 -6.17 10.53
CA GLY A 122 22.95 -7.51 10.23
C GLY A 122 21.44 -7.57 9.94
N VAL A 123 20.72 -6.45 9.95
CA VAL A 123 19.29 -6.34 9.68
C VAL A 123 19.11 -5.30 8.59
N GLY A 124 18.42 -5.64 7.50
CA GLY A 124 18.33 -4.80 6.30
C GLY A 124 17.65 -3.45 6.45
N LYS A 125 17.09 -2.98 5.34
CA LYS A 125 16.21 -1.81 5.37
C LYS A 125 14.93 -2.24 6.06
N SER A 126 14.45 -1.43 6.99
CA SER A 126 13.15 -1.63 7.62
C SER A 126 12.01 -1.59 6.59
N PRO A 127 10.89 -2.29 6.81
CA PRO A 127 9.70 -2.20 5.97
C PRO A 127 9.19 -0.77 5.80
N GLY A 128 9.24 0.04 6.86
CA GLY A 128 8.88 1.46 6.80
C GLY A 128 9.76 2.24 5.81
N PHE A 129 11.07 2.01 5.81
CA PHE A 129 11.97 2.65 4.84
C PHE A 129 11.70 2.20 3.39
N ILE A 130 11.37 0.92 3.19
CA ILE A 130 11.04 0.38 1.88
C ILE A 130 9.73 0.99 1.37
N ALA A 131 8.71 1.10 2.24
CA ALA A 131 7.43 1.70 1.90
C ALA A 131 7.55 3.19 1.56
N LEU A 132 8.39 3.96 2.27
CA LEU A 132 8.69 5.35 1.90
C LEU A 132 9.44 5.46 0.57
N SER A 133 10.36 4.52 0.28
CA SER A 133 11.02 4.45 -1.02
C SER A 133 10.02 4.20 -2.15
N LEU A 134 9.01 3.35 -1.90
CA LEU A 134 7.91 3.14 -2.82
C LEU A 134 7.07 4.41 -2.95
N LEU A 135 6.69 5.07 -1.85
CA LEU A 135 5.92 6.31 -1.87
C LEU A 135 6.57 7.40 -2.72
N ALA A 136 7.90 7.53 -2.66
CA ALA A 136 8.66 8.46 -3.49
C ALA A 136 8.53 8.15 -5.01
N GLU A 137 8.47 6.89 -5.41
CA GLU A 137 8.23 6.48 -6.81
C GLU A 137 6.83 6.87 -7.30
N TYR A 138 5.85 6.96 -6.38
CA TYR A 138 4.46 7.28 -6.69
C TYR A 138 4.09 8.76 -6.46
N GLY A 139 4.87 9.46 -5.63
CA GLY A 139 4.73 10.89 -5.38
C GLY A 139 5.40 11.76 -6.46
N ASP A 140 6.32 11.18 -7.24
CA ASP A 140 7.01 11.86 -8.36
C ASP A 140 6.43 11.38 -9.71
N GLY A 141 5.29 11.94 -10.14
CA GLY A 141 4.80 11.85 -11.52
C GLY A 141 3.32 12.18 -11.81
N PRO A 142 3.00 13.11 -12.74
CA PRO A 142 3.71 14.33 -13.09
C PRO A 142 3.11 15.55 -12.36
N ALA A 143 3.97 16.45 -11.92
CA ALA A 143 3.63 17.87 -11.89
C ALA A 143 3.56 18.36 -13.35
N GLU A 144 2.47 18.08 -14.07
CA GLU A 144 2.19 18.71 -15.36
C GLU A 144 0.85 19.45 -15.33
N LEU A 145 0.98 20.77 -15.53
CA LEU A 145 -0.02 21.77 -15.90
C LEU A 145 -0.85 22.41 -14.76
N SER A 146 -0.14 22.95 -13.76
CA SER A 146 -0.47 24.29 -13.26
C SER A 146 0.09 25.35 -14.22
N GLU A 147 -0.55 25.54 -15.38
CA GLU A 147 -0.43 26.77 -16.19
C GLU A 147 -1.76 27.00 -16.94
N ALA A 148 -2.87 27.13 -16.21
CA ALA A 148 -4.03 27.86 -16.73
C ALA A 148 -3.86 29.31 -16.27
N GLY A 149 -3.43 30.13 -17.22
CA GLY A 149 -3.00 31.52 -17.05
C GLY A 149 -3.89 32.34 -16.12
N CYS A 150 -3.22 32.98 -15.18
CA CYS A 150 -3.63 34.28 -14.67
C CYS A 150 -3.61 35.24 -15.88
N LEU A 151 -4.77 35.46 -16.50
CA LEU A 151 -4.97 36.59 -17.40
C LEU A 151 -5.25 37.81 -16.52
N PRO A 152 -4.49 38.91 -16.65
CA PRO A 152 -4.79 40.14 -15.96
C PRO A 152 -6.07 40.76 -16.51
N ASP A 153 -6.82 41.40 -15.61
CA ASP A 153 -7.83 42.42 -15.88
C ASP A 153 -7.35 43.39 -16.96
N ASP A 154 -8.16 43.57 -18.01
CA ASP A 154 -8.13 44.75 -18.86
C ASP A 154 -9.58 45.22 -19.08
N GLU A 155 -9.88 46.30 -18.35
CA GLU A 155 -10.76 47.45 -18.61
C GLU A 155 -12.27 47.26 -18.91
#